data_AF-A0A9E0W1W1-F1
#
_entry.id   AF-A0A9E0W1W1-F1
#
_cell.length_a   1.000
_cell.length_b   1.000
_cell.length_c   1.000
_cell.angle_alpha   90.00
_cell.angle_beta   90.00
_cell.angle_gamma   90.00
#
_symmetry.space_group_name_H-M   'P 1'
#
loop_
_entity.id
_entity.type
_entity.pdbx_description
1 polymer ?
#
loop_
_entity_poly.entity_id
_entity_poly.type
_entity_poly.pdbx_seq_one_letter_code
_entity_poly.pdbx_strand_id
1 'polypeptide(L)'
;HVIGNQIRQTAIPRRFSTPIREIWELQFRLPRRQGKRADRLIEHPRFRAAYDLLILRESSGEELDGLGKWWTDYQVQNPQIRSHMSREANRDEPTKRRRRRRGPPKKQESNNG
;
A
#
# COMPACT_ATOMS: atom_id res chain seq x y z
N HIS A 1 44.64 21.21 -3.24
CA HIS A 1 43.58 21.59 -4.20
C HIS A 1 42.69 20.36 -4.47
N VAL A 2 41.79 19.97 -3.56
CA VAL A 2 40.34 20.34 -3.48
C VAL A 2 39.53 20.10 -4.77
N ILE A 3 39.87 19.11 -5.58
CA ILE A 3 39.01 18.67 -6.70
C ILE A 3 38.48 17.23 -6.50
N GLY A 4 39.13 16.43 -5.65
CA GLY A 4 38.65 15.09 -5.26
C GLY A 4 37.46 15.07 -4.28
N ASN A 5 37.18 16.19 -3.59
CA ASN A 5 36.05 16.31 -2.66
C ASN A 5 34.71 16.60 -3.35
N GLN A 6 34.72 16.89 -4.65
CA GLN A 6 33.59 17.54 -5.32
C GLN A 6 32.69 16.59 -6.14
N ILE A 7 32.71 15.27 -5.90
CA ILE A 7 31.93 14.33 -6.75
C ILE A 7 31.00 13.31 -6.03
N ARG A 8 31.04 13.04 -4.72
CA ARG A 8 30.23 11.90 -4.21
C ARG A 8 29.27 12.27 -3.10
N GLN A 9 27.97 12.26 -3.44
CA GLN A 9 26.79 12.37 -2.58
C GLN A 9 26.42 13.81 -2.18
N THR A 10 25.47 14.39 -2.90
CA THR A 10 24.33 15.02 -2.20
C THR A 10 23.74 13.94 -1.29
N ALA A 11 24.29 13.81 -0.09
CA ALA A 11 23.78 12.88 0.91
C ALA A 11 22.38 13.38 1.25
N ILE A 12 21.36 12.92 0.51
CA ILE A 12 19.96 13.28 0.70
C ILE A 12 19.71 13.05 2.19
N PRO A 13 19.54 14.12 2.98
CA PRO A 13 19.41 13.95 4.42
C PRO A 13 18.23 13.02 4.71
N ARG A 14 18.37 12.10 5.68
CA ARG A 14 17.36 11.04 5.95
C ARG A 14 15.92 11.57 6.08
N ARG A 15 15.78 12.81 6.56
CA ARG A 15 14.51 13.55 6.63
C ARG A 15 13.77 13.71 5.29
N PHE A 16 14.46 13.65 4.16
CA PHE A 16 13.86 13.73 2.82
C PHE A 16 13.69 12.34 2.18
N SER A 17 14.56 11.38 2.47
CA SER A 17 14.42 10.03 1.94
C SER A 17 13.29 9.25 2.62
N THR A 18 13.01 9.50 3.90
CA THR A 18 11.90 8.86 4.62
C THR A 18 10.54 9.17 3.99
N PRO A 19 10.15 10.44 3.75
CA PRO A 19 8.91 10.77 3.04
C PRO A 19 8.78 10.15 1.65
N ILE A 20 9.86 10.18 0.85
CA ILE A 20 9.87 9.61 -0.50
C ILE A 20 9.58 8.11 -0.44
N ARG A 21 10.24 7.41 0.48
CA ARG A 21 10.01 5.98 0.70
C ARG A 21 8.56 5.70 1.08
N GLU A 22 7.98 6.48 1.98
CA GLU A 22 6.59 6.29 2.39
C GLU A 22 5.60 6.55 1.25
N ILE A 23 5.86 7.56 0.40
CA ILE A 23 5.06 7.81 -0.80
C ILE A 23 5.11 6.61 -1.75
N TRP A 24 6.29 6.02 -1.96
CA TRP A 24 6.46 4.84 -2.80
C TRP A 24 5.82 3.60 -2.18
N GLU A 25 5.96 3.40 -0.87
CA GLU A 25 5.29 2.31 -0.16
C GLU A 25 3.77 2.39 -0.27
N LEU A 26 3.21 3.60 -0.29
CA LEU A 26 1.78 3.81 -0.53
C LEU A 26 1.37 3.38 -1.93
N GLN A 27 2.20 3.53 -2.97
CA GLN A 27 1.89 3.04 -4.32
C GLN A 27 1.60 1.54 -4.36
N PHE A 28 2.28 0.74 -3.54
CA PHE A 28 2.01 -0.71 -3.43
C PHE A 28 0.78 -1.03 -2.58
N ARG A 29 0.36 -0.10 -1.72
CA ARG A 29 -0.80 -0.28 -0.84
C ARG A 29 -2.10 0.25 -1.46
N LEU A 30 -2.03 1.27 -2.32
CA LEU A 30 -3.17 1.89 -2.99
C LEU A 30 -4.05 0.89 -3.77
N PRO A 31 -3.51 -0.14 -4.45
CA PRO A 31 -4.35 -1.18 -5.08
C PRO A 31 -5.18 -2.01 -4.08
N ARG A 32 -4.71 -2.13 -2.82
CA ARG A 32 -5.33 -2.95 -1.76
C ARG A 32 -6.43 -2.18 -1.03
N ARG A 33 -7.53 -1.94 -1.74
CA ARG A 33 -8.67 -1.10 -1.33
C ARG A 33 -9.70 -1.78 -0.42
N GLN A 34 -9.38 -2.96 0.08
CA GLN A 34 -10.33 -3.86 0.73
C GLN A 34 -10.66 -3.47 2.17
N GLY A 35 -11.95 -3.31 2.46
CA GLY A 35 -12.49 -3.04 3.79
C GLY A 35 -11.83 -1.82 4.46
N LYS A 36 -11.52 -1.94 5.76
CA LYS A 36 -10.93 -0.86 6.58
C LYS A 36 -9.54 -0.40 6.15
N ARG A 37 -8.91 -1.06 5.15
CA ARG A 37 -7.59 -0.66 4.66
C ARG A 37 -7.67 0.65 3.88
N ALA A 38 -8.75 0.88 3.14
CA ALA A 38 -8.93 2.09 2.38
C ALA A 38 -9.08 3.32 3.29
N ASP A 39 -9.84 3.19 4.39
CA ASP A 39 -9.97 4.24 5.41
C ASP A 39 -8.60 4.64 6.00
N ARG A 40 -7.82 3.63 6.43
CA ARG A 40 -6.47 3.85 6.99
C ARG A 40 -5.50 4.49 6.01
N LEU A 41 -5.67 4.25 4.71
CA LEU A 41 -4.80 4.84 3.69
C LEU A 41 -5.10 6.33 3.51
N ILE A 42 -6.36 6.75 3.53
CA ILE A 42 -6.74 8.16 3.45
C ILE A 42 -6.31 8.95 4.68
N GLU A 43 -6.33 8.33 5.86
CA GLU A 43 -5.84 8.96 7.10
C GLU A 43 -4.33 9.20 7.11
N HIS A 44 -3.57 8.61 6.16
CA HIS A 44 -2.12 8.75 6.14
C HIS A 44 -1.70 10.17 5.72
N PRO A 45 -0.78 10.83 6.43
CA PRO A 45 -0.40 12.23 6.16
C PRO A 45 0.20 12.46 4.77
N ARG A 46 0.78 11.41 4.17
CA ARG A 46 1.36 11.45 2.82
C ARG A 46 0.45 10.87 1.73
N PHE A 47 -0.81 10.58 2.05
CA PHE A 47 -1.77 10.07 1.07
C PHE A 47 -1.91 11.01 -0.11
N ARG A 48 -2.00 12.32 0.12
CA ARG A 48 -2.14 13.31 -0.96
C ARG A 48 -1.00 13.22 -1.98
N ALA A 49 0.25 13.19 -1.51
CA ALA A 49 1.40 13.06 -2.39
C ALA A 49 1.44 11.72 -3.14
N ALA A 50 1.01 10.63 -2.49
CA ALA A 50 0.88 9.33 -3.16
C ALA A 50 -0.26 9.30 -4.19
N TYR A 51 -1.38 9.95 -3.90
CA TYR A 51 -2.50 10.10 -4.83
C TYR A 51 -2.09 10.95 -6.04
N ASP A 52 -1.41 12.08 -5.83
CA ASP A 52 -0.94 12.93 -6.93
C ASP A 52 0.03 12.14 -7.84
N LEU A 53 0.95 11.36 -7.25
CA LEU A 53 1.82 10.46 -8.02
C LEU A 53 1.03 9.36 -8.76
N LEU A 54 -0.05 8.84 -8.16
CA LEU A 54 -0.91 7.84 -8.80
C LEU A 54 -1.61 8.42 -10.05
N ILE A 55 -2.17 9.63 -9.96
CA ILE A 55 -2.80 10.31 -11.09
C ILE A 55 -1.77 10.62 -12.19
N LEU A 56 -0.56 11.05 -11.81
CA LEU A 56 0.53 11.25 -12.76
C LEU A 56 0.88 9.95 -13.50
N ARG A 57 0.97 8.82 -12.80
CA ARG A 57 1.22 7.50 -13.40
C ARG A 57 0.11 7.07 -14.34
N GLU A 58 -1.15 7.25 -13.94
CA GLU A 58 -2.32 6.96 -14.78
C GLU A 58 -2.32 7.83 -16.04
N SER A 59 -2.05 9.14 -15.91
CA SER A 59 -1.94 10.06 -17.05
C SER A 59 -0.75 9.79 -17.96
N SER A 60 0.28 9.10 -17.46
CA SER A 60 1.45 8.69 -18.25
C SER A 60 1.20 7.41 -19.06
N GLY A 61 -0.02 6.85 -19.02
CA GLY A 61 -0.40 5.66 -19.79
C GLY A 61 -0.17 4.34 -19.06
N GLU A 62 0.05 4.35 -17.74
CA GLU A 62 0.14 3.12 -16.96
C GLU A 62 -1.25 2.50 -16.75
N GLU A 63 -1.41 1.22 -17.08
CA GLU A 63 -2.66 0.48 -16.87
C GLU A 63 -2.87 0.19 -15.39
N LEU A 64 -3.54 1.12 -14.71
CA LEU A 64 -3.88 1.04 -13.30
C LEU A 64 -5.35 0.67 -13.06
N ASP A 65 -6.06 0.18 -14.08
CA ASP A 65 -7.43 -0.33 -13.97
C ASP A 65 -8.41 0.65 -13.28
N GLY A 66 -8.29 1.94 -13.62
CA GLY A 66 -9.11 3.02 -13.06
C GLY A 66 -8.90 3.26 -11.56
N LEU A 67 -7.74 2.87 -11.01
CA LEU A 67 -7.41 3.05 -9.60
C LEU A 67 -7.46 4.53 -9.19
N GLY A 68 -7.03 5.46 -10.05
CA GLY A 68 -7.09 6.89 -9.77
C GLY A 68 -8.53 7.38 -9.64
N LYS A 69 -9.39 7.01 -10.59
CA LYS A 69 -10.84 7.31 -10.55
C LYS A 69 -11.49 6.77 -9.27
N TRP A 70 -11.22 5.52 -8.91
CA TRP A 70 -11.80 4.93 -7.68
C TRP A 70 -11.40 5.71 -6.43
N TRP A 71 -10.13 6.11 -6.30
CA TRP A 71 -9.67 6.88 -5.15
C TRP A 71 -10.26 8.29 -5.13
N THR A 72 -10.42 8.91 -6.30
CA THR A 72 -11.11 10.20 -6.46
C THR A 72 -12.54 10.10 -5.92
N ASP A 73 -13.30 9.09 -6.38
CA ASP A 73 -14.68 8.85 -5.96
C ASP A 73 -14.71 8.56 -4.45
N TYR A 74 -13.83 7.68 -3.95
CA TYR A 74 -13.80 7.31 -2.54
C TYR A 74 -13.53 8.49 -1.59
N GLN A 75 -12.73 9.49 -2.00
CA GLN A 75 -12.45 10.68 -1.19
C GLN A 75 -13.67 11.59 -0.98
N VAL A 76 -14.54 11.72 -1.98
CA VAL A 76 -15.70 12.63 -1.91
C VAL A 76 -16.94 11.98 -1.33
N GLN A 77 -16.99 10.64 -1.29
CA GLN A 77 -18.17 9.90 -0.85
C GLN A 77 -18.33 9.83 0.67
N ASN A 78 -19.58 9.71 1.10
CA ASN A 78 -19.96 9.56 2.50
C ASN A 78 -19.49 8.22 3.11
N PRO A 79 -19.28 8.13 4.45
CA PRO A 79 -18.77 6.92 5.10
C PRO A 79 -19.56 5.64 4.80
N GLN A 80 -20.88 5.74 4.64
CA GLN A 80 -21.75 4.61 4.28
C GLN A 80 -21.42 4.07 2.87
N ILE A 81 -21.21 4.96 1.91
CA ILE A 81 -20.88 4.63 0.52
C ILE A 81 -19.44 4.09 0.45
N ARG A 82 -18.49 4.68 1.19
CA ARG A 82 -17.12 4.14 1.32
C ARG A 82 -17.09 2.70 1.84
N SER A 83 -17.95 2.39 2.80
CA SER A 83 -18.08 1.00 3.29
C SER A 83 -18.58 0.05 2.20
N HIS A 84 -19.52 0.50 1.35
CA HIS A 84 -19.97 -0.27 0.20
C HIS A 84 -18.87 -0.46 -0.85
N MET A 85 -18.24 0.63 -1.30
CA MET A 85 -17.17 0.60 -2.31
C MET A 85 -15.99 -0.30 -1.89
N SER A 86 -15.59 -0.25 -0.61
CA SER A 86 -14.50 -1.09 -0.08
C SER A 86 -14.88 -2.58 0.07
N ARG A 87 -16.18 -2.89 0.17
CA ARG A 87 -16.71 -4.27 0.16
C ARG A 87 -16.78 -4.82 -1.27
N GLU A 88 -17.16 -4.00 -2.24
CA GLU A 88 -17.15 -4.39 -3.66
C GLU A 88 -15.72 -4.68 -4.14
N ALA A 89 -14.75 -3.84 -3.75
CA ALA A 89 -13.33 -4.06 -4.04
C ALA A 89 -12.73 -5.35 -3.42
N ASN A 90 -13.43 -6.04 -2.50
CA ASN A 90 -13.03 -7.38 -2.02
C ASN A 90 -13.42 -8.51 -2.97
N ARG A 91 -14.39 -8.29 -3.87
CA ARG A 91 -14.89 -9.33 -4.77
C ARG A 91 -13.99 -9.53 -5.98
N ASP A 92 -13.28 -8.49 -6.39
CA ASP A 92 -12.46 -8.50 -7.60
C ASP A 92 -11.07 -9.16 -7.41
N GLU A 93 -10.59 -9.35 -6.17
CA GLU A 93 -9.30 -10.03 -5.95
C GLU A 93 -9.51 -11.55 -5.80
N PRO A 94 -8.92 -12.39 -6.68
CA PRO A 94 -9.01 -13.83 -6.55
C PRO A 94 -8.35 -14.23 -5.23
N THR A 95 -9.17 -14.64 -4.28
CA THR A 95 -8.74 -15.05 -2.94
C THR A 95 -7.68 -16.15 -3.05
N LYS A 96 -6.39 -15.77 -3.04
CA LYS A 96 -5.29 -16.70 -2.78
C LYS A 96 -5.49 -17.19 -1.35
N ARG A 97 -6.23 -18.30 -1.22
CA ARG A 97 -6.51 -19.00 0.03
C ARG A 97 -5.21 -19.08 0.81
N ARG A 98 -5.09 -18.27 1.87
CA ARG A 98 -4.00 -18.33 2.83
C ARG A 98 -3.93 -19.78 3.29
N ARG A 99 -2.92 -20.53 2.83
CA ARG A 99 -2.59 -21.85 3.38
C ARG A 99 -2.46 -21.63 4.89
N ARG A 100 -3.46 -22.09 5.65
CA ARG A 100 -3.38 -22.15 7.12
C ARG A 100 -2.09 -22.90 7.41
N ARG A 101 -1.10 -22.20 7.99
CA ARG A 101 0.12 -22.84 8.50
C ARG A 101 -0.38 -23.90 9.49
N ARG A 102 -0.29 -25.18 9.10
CA ARG A 102 -0.53 -26.32 9.98
C ARG A 102 0.39 -26.12 11.19
N GLY A 103 -0.20 -26.03 12.38
CA GLY A 103 0.56 -25.94 13.63
C GLY A 103 1.46 -27.18 13.81
N PRO A 104 2.51 -27.09 14.66
CA PRO A 104 3.47 -28.17 14.83
C PRO A 104 2.79 -29.44 15.39
N PRO A 105 3.27 -30.64 15.02
CA PRO A 105 2.67 -31.89 15.47
C PRO A 105 2.90 -32.07 16.98
N LYS A 106 1.83 -32.42 17.69
CA LYS A 106 1.83 -32.71 19.13
C LYS A 106 2.60 -34.02 19.37
N LYS A 107 3.74 -33.97 20.08
CA LYS A 107 4.47 -35.17 20.53
C LYS A 107 3.54 -36.01 21.41
N GLN A 108 3.33 -37.27 21.04
CA GLN A 108 2.76 -38.28 21.92
C GLN A 108 3.85 -38.73 22.89
N GLU A 109 3.63 -38.55 24.19
CA GLU A 109 4.42 -39.18 25.24
C GLU A 109 4.18 -40.69 25.22
N SER A 110 5.25 -41.44 24.98
CA SER A 110 5.29 -42.88 25.20
C SER A 110 5.14 -43.14 26.68
N ASN A 111 4.00 -43.70 27.08
CA ASN A 111 3.82 -44.21 28.43
C ASN A 111 4.24 -45.68 28.47
N ASN A 112 5.22 -45.94 29.33
CA ASN A 112 5.78 -47.25 29.67
C ASN A 112 4.68 -48.20 30.19
N GLY A 113 4.74 -49.45 29.74
CA GLY A 113 4.02 -50.60 30.29
C GLY A 113 4.83 -51.86 30.00
#